data_AF-A0A1Y2ZWP4-F1
#
_entry.id   AF-A0A1Y2ZWP4-F1
#
_cell.length_a   1.000
_cell.length_b   1.000
_cell.length_c   1.000
_cell.angle_alpha   90.00
_cell.angle_beta   90.00
_cell.angle_gamma   90.00
#
_symmetry.space_group_name_H-M   'P 1'
#
loop_
_entity.id
_entity.type
_entity.pdbx_description
1 polymer ?
#
loop_
_entity_poly.entity_id
_entity_poly.type
_entity_poly.pdbx_seq_one_letter_code
_entity_poly.pdbx_strand_id
1 'polypeptide(L)'
;MGFIITIVVIVATLFCGALIIDALASISAKKTTKNRILQIEKEKKKQAAMSPDEKQRHLNEQKSQSMAETQKKRITMYGGLNVAMICPHCQTKGKTRTKHIIQKKGVSGAKATGAVLTGGLSLLATGLSRKEDATQAYCENCNSTWSF
;
A
#
# COMPACT_ATOMS: atom_id res chain seq x y z
N MET A 1 26.15 1.54 44.45
CA MET A 1 26.85 2.22 43.33
C MET A 1 26.93 1.40 42.04
N GLY A 2 26.97 0.06 42.05
CA GLY A 2 27.10 -0.75 40.82
C GLY A 2 25.96 -0.64 39.80
N PHE A 3 24.73 -0.40 40.23
CA PHE A 3 23.54 -0.39 39.34
C PHE A 3 23.52 0.79 38.34
N ILE A 4 24.07 1.94 38.75
CA ILE A 4 24.10 3.15 37.91
C ILE A 4 25.11 2.97 36.75
N ILE A 5 26.25 2.31 37.02
CA ILE A 5 27.29 2.07 36.01
C ILE A 5 26.77 1.14 34.90
N THR A 6 26.02 0.10 35.27
CA THR A 6 25.43 -0.84 34.28
C THR A 6 24.43 -0.15 33.35
N ILE A 7 23.57 0.74 33.87
CA ILE A 7 22.59 1.48 33.06
C ILE A 7 23.30 2.42 32.07
N VAL A 8 24.34 3.14 32.50
CA VAL A 8 25.09 4.06 31.63
C VAL A 8 25.77 3.31 30.48
N VAL A 9 26.34 2.12 30.73
CA VAL A 9 26.98 1.30 29.68
C VAL A 9 25.95 0.75 28.68
N ILE A 10 24.77 0.32 29.15
CA ILE A 10 23.69 -0.17 28.26
C ILE A 10 23.14 0.97 27.40
N VAL A 11 22.90 2.15 27.99
CA VAL A 11 22.40 3.31 27.23
C VAL A 11 23.43 3.78 26.20
N ALA A 12 24.71 3.82 26.55
CA ALA A 12 25.78 4.20 25.63
C ALA A 12 25.96 3.22 24.46
N THR A 13 25.85 1.91 24.71
CA THR A 13 25.94 0.88 23.65
C THR A 13 24.72 0.89 22.72
N LEU A 14 23.52 1.13 23.25
CA LEU A 14 22.30 1.31 22.44
C LEU A 14 22.36 2.57 21.57
N PHE A 15 22.83 3.70 22.12
CA PHE A 15 22.95 4.95 21.37
C PHE A 15 24.01 4.86 20.27
N CYS A 16 25.14 4.22 20.56
CA CYS A 16 26.20 4.00 19.57
C CYS A 16 25.73 3.03 18.47
N GLY A 17 25.00 1.97 18.83
CA GLY A 17 24.40 1.03 17.88
C GLY A 17 23.42 1.70 16.90
N ALA A 18 22.55 2.59 17.39
CA ALA A 18 21.58 3.31 16.56
C ALA A 18 22.26 4.21 15.51
N LEU A 19 23.30 4.95 15.90
CA LEU A 19 24.04 5.85 15.00
C LEU A 19 24.78 5.09 13.88
N ILE A 20 25.32 3.90 14.17
CA ILE A 20 26.00 3.07 13.17
C ILE A 20 24.99 2.51 12.16
N ILE A 21 23.79 2.11 12.59
CA ILE A 21 22.75 1.57 11.71
C ILE A 21 22.28 2.64 10.71
N ASP A 22 22.04 3.87 11.15
CA ASP A 22 21.60 4.97 10.29
C ASP A 22 22.66 5.35 9.24
N ALA A 23 23.94 5.37 9.63
CA ALA A 23 25.05 5.63 8.72
C ALA A 23 25.15 4.56 7.61
N LEU A 24 25.01 3.28 7.96
CA LEU A 24 25.02 2.18 6.99
C LEU A 24 23.80 2.22 6.05
N ALA A 25 22.62 2.57 6.56
CA ALA A 25 21.41 2.74 5.74
C ALA A 25 21.58 3.87 4.70
N SER A 26 22.18 5.00 5.10
CA SER A 26 22.48 6.13 4.20
C SER A 26 23.48 5.76 3.10
N ILE A 27 24.54 5.01 3.43
CA ILE A 27 25.53 4.55 2.45
C ILE A 27 24.89 3.57 1.45
N SER A 28 24.05 2.65 1.92
CA SER A 28 23.30 1.71 1.06
C SER A 28 22.33 2.44 0.11
N ALA A 29 21.63 3.46 0.61
CA ALA A 29 20.74 4.28 -0.20
C ALA A 29 21.50 5.04 -1.32
N LYS A 30 22.63 5.67 -0.99
CA LYS A 30 23.47 6.39 -1.97
C LYS A 30 24.01 5.47 -3.07
N LYS A 31 24.46 4.25 -2.72
CA LYS A 31 24.96 3.26 -3.68
C LYS A 31 23.85 2.81 -4.65
N THR A 32 22.64 2.62 -4.15
CA THR A 32 21.47 2.21 -4.95
C THR A 32 21.07 3.27 -5.97
N THR A 33 21.05 4.55 -5.57
CA THR A 33 20.71 5.67 -6.46
C THR A 33 21.72 5.80 -7.60
N LYS A 34 23.03 5.70 -7.29
CA LYS A 34 24.08 5.78 -8.32
C LYS A 34 23.94 4.67 -9.37
N ASN A 35 23.64 3.44 -8.93
CA ASN A 35 23.42 2.31 -9.85
C ASN A 35 22.20 2.52 -10.75
N ARG A 36 21.10 3.08 -10.21
CA ARG A 36 19.90 3.42 -11.01
C ARG A 36 20.20 4.46 -12.09
N ILE A 37 20.93 5.52 -11.76
CA ILE A 37 21.30 6.58 -12.73
C ILE A 37 22.14 6.00 -13.87
N LEU A 38 23.15 5.19 -13.55
CA LEU A 38 23.99 4.55 -14.56
C LEU A 38 23.18 3.66 -15.51
N GLN A 39 22.18 2.94 -15.00
CA GLN A 39 21.29 2.14 -15.85
C GLN A 39 20.41 3.03 -16.75
N ILE A 40 19.85 4.11 -16.22
CA ILE A 40 19.04 5.06 -17.01
C ILE A 40 19.87 5.66 -18.16
N GLU A 41 21.12 6.03 -17.92
CA GLU A 41 22.00 6.57 -18.97
C GLU A 41 22.35 5.53 -20.05
N LYS A 42 22.63 4.29 -19.65
CA LYS A 42 22.86 3.19 -20.60
C LYS A 42 21.63 2.93 -21.48
N GLU A 43 20.44 2.92 -20.90
CA GLU A 43 19.18 2.76 -21.64
C GLU A 43 18.92 3.95 -22.58
N LYS A 44 19.18 5.18 -22.15
CA LYS A 44 19.07 6.36 -23.03
C LYS A 44 20.03 6.30 -24.22
N LYS A 45 21.27 5.85 -24.02
CA LYS A 45 22.24 5.66 -25.11
C LYS A 45 21.79 4.57 -26.09
N LYS A 46 21.27 3.45 -25.59
CA LYS A 46 20.67 2.40 -26.44
C LYS A 46 19.46 2.91 -27.23
N GLN A 47 18.58 3.69 -26.59
CA GLN A 47 17.41 4.30 -27.24
C GLN A 47 17.79 5.34 -28.30
N ALA A 48 18.89 6.07 -28.10
CA ALA A 48 19.40 7.03 -29.09
C ALA A 48 20.08 6.34 -30.29
N ALA A 49 20.63 5.14 -30.09
CA ALA A 49 21.25 4.35 -31.15
C ALA A 49 20.25 3.51 -31.98
N MET A 50 19.00 3.40 -31.52
CA MET A 50 17.96 2.63 -32.20
C MET A 50 17.41 3.36 -33.42
N SER A 51 17.03 2.61 -34.47
CA SER A 51 16.36 3.20 -35.63
C SER A 51 15.00 3.81 -35.24
N PRO A 52 14.49 4.83 -35.98
CA PRO A 52 13.20 5.45 -35.67
C PRO A 52 12.03 4.44 -35.62
N ASP A 53 12.06 3.42 -36.49
CA ASP A 53 11.01 2.41 -36.56
C ASP A 53 11.04 1.45 -35.37
N GLU A 54 12.23 1.00 -34.94
CA GLU A 54 12.39 0.16 -33.74
C GLU A 54 11.99 0.92 -32.47
N LYS A 55 12.31 2.21 -32.41
CA LYS A 55 11.89 3.07 -31.30
C LYS A 55 10.38 3.13 -31.16
N GLN A 56 9.65 3.21 -32.28
CA GLN A 56 8.19 3.22 -32.27
C GLN A 56 7.62 1.87 -31.79
N ARG A 57 8.22 0.75 -32.21
CA ARG A 57 7.82 -0.59 -31.74
C ARG A 57 8.02 -0.73 -30.23
N HIS A 58 9.18 -0.31 -29.72
CA HIS A 58 9.47 -0.36 -28.30
C HIS A 58 8.52 0.54 -27.49
N LEU A 59 8.19 1.73 -28.01
CA LEU A 59 7.22 2.62 -27.38
C LEU A 59 5.82 2.00 -27.32
N ASN A 60 5.36 1.38 -28.41
CA ASN A 60 4.06 0.71 -28.46
C ASN A 60 4.02 -0.49 -27.50
N GLU A 61 5.11 -1.26 -27.44
CA GLU A 61 5.25 -2.37 -26.50
C GLU A 61 5.19 -1.87 -25.05
N GLN A 62 6.00 -0.87 -24.68
CA GLN A 62 5.97 -0.25 -23.34
C GLN A 62 4.58 0.31 -22.99
N LYS A 63 3.88 0.92 -23.95
CA LYS A 63 2.50 1.39 -23.76
C LYS A 63 1.56 0.21 -23.49
N SER A 64 1.65 -0.88 -24.25
CA SER A 64 0.81 -2.06 -24.02
C SER A 64 1.05 -2.69 -22.65
N GLN A 65 2.32 -2.80 -22.23
CA GLN A 65 2.70 -3.33 -20.93
C GLN A 65 2.21 -2.43 -19.77
N SER A 66 2.40 -1.11 -19.87
CA SER A 66 1.94 -0.17 -18.83
C SER A 66 0.41 -0.14 -18.68
N MET A 67 -0.33 -0.27 -19.80
CA MET A 67 -1.79 -0.38 -19.78
C MET A 67 -2.26 -1.69 -19.14
N ALA A 68 -1.61 -2.81 -19.46
CA ALA A 68 -1.92 -4.11 -18.86
C ALA A 68 -1.61 -4.14 -17.35
N GLU A 69 -0.50 -3.54 -16.92
CA GLU A 69 -0.16 -3.42 -15.50
C GLU A 69 -1.17 -2.54 -14.75
N THR A 70 -1.59 -1.43 -15.36
CA THR A 70 -2.62 -0.54 -14.81
C THR A 70 -3.95 -1.28 -14.65
N GLN A 71 -4.34 -2.07 -15.64
CA GLN A 71 -5.55 -2.89 -15.58
C GLN A 71 -5.46 -3.94 -14.46
N LYS A 72 -4.31 -4.62 -14.33
CA LYS A 72 -4.07 -5.57 -13.24
C LYS A 72 -4.19 -4.91 -11.87
N LYS A 73 -3.59 -3.72 -11.69
CA LYS A 73 -3.71 -2.94 -10.45
C LYS A 73 -5.17 -2.60 -10.12
N ARG A 74 -5.96 -2.18 -11.11
CA ARG A 74 -7.39 -1.89 -10.92
C ARG A 74 -8.18 -3.12 -10.50
N ILE A 75 -7.90 -4.29 -11.10
CA ILE A 75 -8.54 -5.55 -10.74
C ILE A 75 -8.20 -5.94 -9.30
N THR A 76 -6.93 -5.83 -8.89
CA THR A 76 -6.53 -6.10 -7.50
C THR A 76 -7.17 -5.12 -6.51
N MET A 77 -7.29 -3.84 -6.89
CA MET A 77 -7.79 -2.79 -5.99
C MET A 77 -9.32 -2.80 -5.83
N TYR A 78 -10.08 -3.01 -6.92
CA TYR A 78 -11.54 -2.86 -6.94
C TYR A 78 -12.29 -4.13 -7.36
N GLY A 79 -11.58 -5.16 -7.83
CA GLY A 79 -12.16 -6.41 -8.29
C GLY A 79 -12.53 -6.45 -9.77
N GLY A 80 -13.29 -7.50 -10.11
CA GLY A 80 -13.80 -7.75 -11.46
C GLY A 80 -14.87 -6.73 -11.85
N LEU A 81 -15.00 -6.49 -13.15
CA LEU A 81 -16.04 -5.60 -13.68
C LEU A 81 -17.37 -6.36 -13.76
N ASN A 82 -18.42 -5.78 -13.18
CA ASN A 82 -19.77 -6.32 -13.18
C ASN A 82 -20.63 -5.55 -14.19
N VAL A 83 -20.85 -6.15 -15.36
CA VAL A 83 -21.58 -5.53 -16.49
C VAL A 83 -23.07 -5.38 -16.19
N ALA A 84 -23.63 -6.24 -15.33
CA ALA A 84 -25.04 -6.23 -14.98
C ALA A 84 -25.39 -5.16 -13.93
N MET A 85 -24.43 -4.78 -13.09
CA MET A 85 -24.64 -3.84 -11.99
C MET A 85 -24.86 -2.40 -12.47
N ILE A 86 -25.82 -1.72 -11.84
CA ILE A 86 -26.16 -0.31 -12.07
C ILE A 86 -25.67 0.49 -10.86
N CYS A 87 -24.95 1.58 -11.12
CA CYS A 87 -24.50 2.46 -10.04
C CYS A 87 -25.68 3.25 -9.44
N PRO A 88 -25.93 3.23 -8.12
CA PRO A 88 -27.03 3.96 -7.51
C PRO A 88 -26.84 5.48 -7.53
N HIS A 89 -25.61 5.97 -7.70
CA HIS A 89 -25.30 7.40 -7.67
C HIS A 89 -25.45 8.09 -9.03
N CYS A 90 -25.07 7.42 -10.12
CA CYS A 90 -25.10 7.99 -11.47
C CYS A 90 -25.94 7.19 -12.47
N GLN A 91 -26.60 6.10 -12.02
CA GLN A 91 -27.48 5.24 -12.81
C GLN A 91 -26.85 4.63 -14.06
N THR A 92 -25.51 4.66 -14.17
CA THR A 92 -24.78 4.10 -15.29
C THR A 92 -24.59 2.59 -15.10
N LYS A 93 -24.89 1.82 -16.15
CA LYS A 93 -24.76 0.35 -16.16
C LYS A 93 -23.36 -0.08 -16.63
N GLY A 94 -22.85 -1.14 -16.04
CA GLY A 94 -21.67 -1.86 -16.51
C GLY A 94 -20.32 -1.17 -16.32
N LYS A 95 -20.28 -0.09 -15.54
CA LYS A 95 -19.04 0.59 -15.11
C LYS A 95 -18.72 0.34 -13.64
N THR A 96 -19.33 -0.68 -13.02
CA THR A 96 -19.13 -0.99 -11.60
C THR A 96 -18.23 -2.20 -11.43
N ARG A 97 -17.21 -2.07 -10.59
CA ARG A 97 -16.34 -3.17 -10.16
C ARG A 97 -16.74 -3.65 -8.79
N THR A 98 -16.66 -4.95 -8.57
CA THR A 98 -17.00 -5.57 -7.30
C THR A 98 -15.89 -6.47 -6.80
N LYS A 99 -15.61 -6.37 -5.50
CA LYS A 99 -14.74 -7.33 -4.80
C LYS A 99 -15.33 -7.72 -3.46
N HIS A 100 -15.00 -8.94 -3.03
CA HIS A 100 -15.27 -9.40 -1.69
C HIS A 100 -14.36 -8.67 -0.69
N ILE A 101 -14.91 -8.17 0.40
CA ILE A 101 -14.19 -7.53 1.49
C ILE A 101 -14.66 -8.07 2.84
N ILE A 102 -13.78 -8.02 3.83
CA ILE A 102 -14.13 -8.29 5.22
C ILE A 102 -14.27 -6.95 5.92
N GLN A 103 -15.50 -6.56 6.26
CA GLN A 103 -15.75 -5.35 7.05
C GLN A 103 -15.65 -5.66 8.54
N LYS A 104 -14.77 -4.94 9.22
CA LYS A 104 -14.71 -4.96 10.69
C LYS A 104 -15.78 -4.02 11.22
N LYS A 105 -16.92 -4.55 11.65
CA LYS A 105 -17.95 -3.80 12.37
C LYS A 105 -17.71 -3.93 13.87
N GLY A 106 -17.53 -2.81 14.56
CA GLY A 106 -17.37 -2.76 16.02
C GLY A 106 -15.97 -2.38 16.50
N VAL A 107 -15.68 -2.68 17.76
CA VAL A 107 -14.67 -2.01 18.58
C VAL A 107 -13.27 -2.64 18.45
N SER A 108 -12.36 -1.97 17.75
CA SER A 108 -10.95 -2.36 17.55
C SER A 108 -10.17 -2.49 18.88
N GLY A 109 -9.21 -3.41 18.97
CA GLY A 109 -8.48 -3.78 20.20
C GLY A 109 -7.83 -2.63 21.00
N ALA A 110 -7.56 -1.48 20.38
CA ALA A 110 -7.16 -0.26 21.11
C ALA A 110 -8.21 0.20 22.16
N LYS A 111 -9.49 -0.11 21.92
CA LYS A 111 -10.59 0.16 22.85
C LYS A 111 -10.68 -0.90 23.97
N ALA A 112 -10.14 -2.11 23.75
CA ALA A 112 -10.05 -3.15 24.77
C ALA A 112 -8.95 -2.84 25.80
N THR A 113 -7.84 -2.20 25.40
CA THR A 113 -6.82 -1.71 26.34
C THR A 113 -7.38 -0.67 27.31
N GLY A 114 -8.29 0.19 26.83
CA GLY A 114 -9.03 1.12 27.70
C GLY A 114 -9.89 0.39 28.73
N ALA A 115 -10.54 -0.71 28.36
CA ALA A 115 -11.38 -1.49 29.27
C ALA A 115 -10.57 -2.17 30.40
N VAL A 116 -9.32 -2.55 30.14
CA VAL A 116 -8.41 -3.09 31.16
C VAL A 116 -7.99 -2.00 32.15
N LEU A 117 -7.70 -0.79 31.64
CA LEU A 117 -7.35 0.36 32.48
C LEU A 117 -8.52 0.87 33.34
N THR A 118 -9.77 0.68 32.90
CA THR A 118 -10.98 1.14 33.61
C THR A 118 -11.74 0.03 34.34
N GLY A 119 -11.11 -1.12 34.61
CA GLY A 119 -11.71 -2.18 35.45
C GLY A 119 -12.89 -2.94 34.82
N GLY A 120 -12.93 -3.09 33.49
CA GLY A 120 -13.90 -3.96 32.80
C GLY A 120 -15.24 -3.31 32.43
N LEU A 121 -15.53 -2.09 32.88
CA LEU A 121 -16.80 -1.40 32.56
C LEU A 121 -16.94 -1.05 31.07
N SER A 122 -15.82 -0.79 30.37
CA SER A 122 -15.86 -0.41 28.96
C SER A 122 -16.13 -1.58 28.01
N LEU A 123 -15.95 -2.84 28.43
CA LEU A 123 -16.17 -4.02 27.59
C LEU A 123 -17.65 -4.43 27.48
N LEU A 124 -18.46 -4.14 28.51
CA LEU A 124 -19.91 -4.39 28.47
C LEU A 124 -20.67 -3.32 27.66
N ALA A 125 -20.14 -2.10 27.59
CA ALA A 125 -20.73 -1.01 26.82
C ALA A 125 -20.27 -0.98 25.35
N THR A 126 -19.16 -1.63 25.00
CA THR A 126 -18.58 -1.56 23.65
C THR A 126 -18.70 -2.91 22.95
N GLY A 127 -19.77 -3.06 22.17
CA GLY A 127 -20.09 -4.26 21.42
C GLY A 127 -18.88 -4.86 20.68
N LEU A 128 -18.68 -6.16 20.90
CA LEU A 128 -17.63 -6.99 20.31
C LEU A 128 -17.47 -6.71 18.80
N SER A 129 -16.26 -6.35 18.39
CA SER A 129 -15.94 -6.20 16.97
C SER A 129 -16.16 -7.53 16.24
N ARG A 130 -17.06 -7.53 15.27
CA ARG A 130 -17.32 -8.64 14.36
C ARG A 130 -16.73 -8.32 12.99
N LYS A 131 -16.19 -9.35 12.36
CA LYS A 131 -15.83 -9.32 10.94
C LYS A 131 -17.01 -9.86 10.18
N GLU A 132 -17.57 -9.06 9.30
CA GLU A 132 -18.66 -9.45 8.40
C GLU A 132 -18.13 -9.49 6.98
N ASP A 133 -18.48 -10.55 6.26
CA ASP A 133 -18.24 -10.65 4.84
C ASP A 133 -19.21 -9.72 4.11
N ALA A 134 -18.67 -8.85 3.25
CA ALA A 134 -19.42 -7.87 2.49
C ALA A 134 -18.85 -7.73 1.08
N THR A 135 -19.63 -7.18 0.16
CA THR A 135 -19.17 -6.86 -1.18
C THR A 135 -18.96 -5.37 -1.32
N GLN A 136 -17.76 -4.95 -1.71
CA GLN A 136 -17.48 -3.57 -2.07
C GLN A 136 -17.70 -3.37 -3.56
N ALA A 137 -18.50 -2.36 -3.92
CA ALA A 137 -18.69 -1.90 -5.27
C ALA A 137 -18.03 -0.52 -5.48
N TYR A 138 -17.39 -0.35 -6.64
CA TYR A 138 -16.75 0.90 -7.08
C TYR A 138 -17.20 1.25 -8.49
N CYS A 139 -17.69 2.47 -8.71
CA CYS A 139 -18.09 2.93 -10.03
C CYS A 139 -16.97 3.73 -10.72
N GLU A 140 -16.55 3.31 -11.91
CA GLU A 140 -15.56 4.04 -12.73
C GLU A 140 -16.13 5.32 -13.38
N ASN A 141 -17.45 5.52 -13.35
CA ASN A 141 -18.11 6.69 -13.95
C ASN A 141 -18.14 7.89 -13.01
N CYS A 142 -18.58 7.69 -11.77
CA CYS A 142 -18.77 8.75 -10.77
C CYS A 142 -17.82 8.62 -9.57
N ASN A 143 -16.91 7.64 -9.60
CA ASN A 143 -15.91 7.36 -8.56
C ASN A 143 -16.49 7.06 -7.17
N SER A 144 -17.80 6.78 -7.07
CA SER A 144 -18.45 6.41 -5.81
C SER A 144 -18.10 4.97 -5.44
N THR A 145 -17.87 4.75 -4.14
CA THR A 145 -17.63 3.42 -3.56
C THR A 145 -18.69 3.16 -2.50
N TRP A 146 -19.32 1.99 -2.54
CA TRP A 146 -20.27 1.56 -1.52
C TRP A 146 -20.05 0.08 -1.17
N SER A 147 -20.61 -0.35 -0.05
CA SER A 147 -20.55 -1.73 0.41
C SER A 147 -21.94 -2.21 0.76
N PHE A 148 -22.23 -3.47 0.44
CA PHE A 148 -23.48 -4.15 0.76
C PHE A 148 -23.21 -5.60 1.18
#